data_AF-A0A371KLJ1-F1
#
_entry.id   AF-A0A371KLJ1-F1
#
_cell.length_a   1.000
_cell.length_b   1.000
_cell.length_c   1.000
_cell.angle_alpha   90.00
_cell.angle_beta   90.00
_cell.angle_gamma   90.00
#
_symmetry.space_group_name_H-M   'P 1'
#
loop_
_entity.id
_entity.type
_entity.pdbx_description
1 polymer ?
#
loop_
_entity_poly.entity_id
_entity_poly.type
_entity_poly.pdbx_seq_one_letter_code
_entity_poly.pdbx_strand_id
1 'polypeptide(L)'
;LFSFFVAPLLPSGLVGGLILIPLAVIVGALVGGLYGAIPGALKAYADANEVITTIMLNFIAAHIAFVLVSEFFGNPDSQVVETTPLPDWATLLPVAFPQGGDFSILALAFGLALVVAVWFLLEQTSFGYDLRTSGEQPEAAEYGGVDAK
;
A
#
# COMPACT_ATOMS: atom_id res chain seq x y z
N LEU A 1 7.49 7.13 5.88
CA LEU A 1 7.63 7.14 7.36
C LEU A 1 8.53 6.01 7.85
N PHE A 2 8.20 4.74 7.58
CA PHE A 2 9.06 3.59 7.90
C PHE A 2 10.53 3.78 7.47
N SER A 3 10.75 4.30 6.26
CA SER A 3 12.09 4.51 5.72
C SER A 3 12.97 5.45 6.55
N PHE A 4 12.41 6.38 7.33
CA PHE A 4 13.19 7.28 8.21
C PHE A 4 13.82 6.55 9.39
N PHE A 5 13.16 5.51 9.91
CA PHE A 5 13.69 4.72 11.01
C PHE A 5 14.71 3.68 10.53
N VAL A 6 14.51 3.13 9.33
CA VAL A 6 15.34 2.02 8.81
C VAL A 6 16.54 2.50 8.01
N ALA A 7 16.46 3.64 7.32
CA ALA A 7 17.59 4.18 6.56
C ALA A 7 18.87 4.39 7.41
N PRO A 8 18.82 4.90 8.65
CA PRO A 8 20.01 5.05 9.49
C PRO A 8 20.67 3.73 9.91
N LEU A 9 19.95 2.61 9.86
CA LEU A 9 20.41 1.28 10.26
C LEU A 9 21.07 0.50 9.12
N LEU A 10 20.88 0.93 7.88
CA LEU A 10 21.38 0.24 6.69
C LEU A 10 22.68 0.87 6.18
N PRO A 11 23.56 0.07 5.54
CA PRO A 11 24.76 0.60 4.91
C PRO A 11 24.38 1.58 3.80
N SER A 12 25.01 2.76 3.79
CA SER A 12 24.78 3.78 2.77
C SER A 12 25.25 3.30 1.39
N GLY A 13 24.44 3.57 0.36
CA GLY A 13 24.73 3.21 -1.03
C GLY A 13 23.71 2.25 -1.64
N LEU A 14 24.06 1.70 -2.82
CA LEU A 14 23.17 0.87 -3.64
C LEU A 14 22.58 -0.32 -2.87
N VAL A 15 23.40 -0.96 -2.03
CA VAL A 15 23.01 -2.13 -1.24
C VAL A 15 21.91 -1.77 -0.23
N GLY A 16 22.05 -0.64 0.47
CA GLY A 16 21.03 -0.14 1.38
C GLY A 16 19.72 0.18 0.67
N GLY A 17 19.80 0.84 -0.49
CA GLY A 17 18.62 1.15 -1.32
C GLY A 17 17.86 -0.09 -1.79
N LEU A 18 18.58 -1.11 -2.28
CA LEU A 18 17.99 -2.38 -2.75
C LEU A 18 17.26 -3.17 -1.66
N ILE A 19 17.63 -2.97 -0.39
CA ILE A 19 16.96 -3.60 0.75
C ILE A 19 15.80 -2.72 1.24
N LEU A 20 16.06 -1.42 1.37
CA LEU A 20 15.10 -0.47 1.94
C LEU A 20 13.86 -0.32 1.06
N ILE A 21 14.01 -0.27 -0.27
CA ILE A 21 12.90 -0.03 -1.20
C ILE A 21 11.87 -1.17 -1.16
N PRO A 22 12.23 -2.46 -1.38
CA PRO A 22 11.26 -3.55 -1.29
C PRO A 22 10.63 -3.66 0.10
N LEU A 23 11.42 -3.46 1.16
CA LEU A 23 10.89 -3.51 2.52
C LEU A 23 9.87 -2.40 2.78
N ALA A 24 10.15 -1.17 2.32
CA ALA A 24 9.23 -0.06 2.41
C ALA A 24 7.93 -0.32 1.63
N VAL A 25 8.02 -0.96 0.46
CA VAL A 25 6.84 -1.37 -0.34
C VAL A 25 6.02 -2.43 0.41
N ILE A 26 6.66 -3.45 0.98
CA ILE A 26 5.97 -4.50 1.75
C ILE A 26 5.28 -3.90 2.96
N VAL A 27 5.97 -3.06 3.74
CA VAL A 27 5.38 -2.40 4.91
C VAL A 27 4.24 -1.49 4.49
N GLY A 28 4.40 -0.73 3.39
CA GLY A 28 3.33 0.11 2.84
C GLY A 28 2.10 -0.70 2.43
N ALA A 29 2.32 -1.84 1.76
CA ALA A 29 1.25 -2.75 1.34
C ALA A 29 0.53 -3.39 2.55
N LEU A 30 1.27 -3.80 3.58
CA LEU A 30 0.70 -4.38 4.79
C LEU A 30 -0.11 -3.34 5.58
N VAL A 31 0.43 -2.15 5.83
CA VAL A 31 -0.26 -1.10 6.56
C VAL A 31 -1.47 -0.59 5.77
N GLY A 32 -1.31 -0.37 4.47
CA GLY A 32 -2.41 0.02 3.58
C GLY A 32 -3.50 -1.04 3.49
N GLY A 33 -3.12 -2.32 3.41
CA GLY A 33 -4.04 -3.46 3.41
C GLY A 33 -4.80 -3.59 4.73
N LEU A 34 -4.12 -3.45 5.87
CA LEU A 34 -4.76 -3.46 7.19
C LEU A 34 -5.75 -2.28 7.35
N TYR A 35 -5.38 -1.10 6.85
CA TYR A 35 -6.28 0.06 6.88
C TYR A 35 -7.49 -0.12 5.95
N GLY A 36 -7.26 -0.65 4.74
CA GLY A 36 -8.31 -0.99 3.78
C GLY A 36 -9.20 -2.15 4.21
N ALA A 37 -8.75 -2.99 5.13
CA ALA A 37 -9.57 -4.04 5.73
C ALA A 37 -10.64 -3.47 6.67
N ILE A 38 -10.46 -2.26 7.22
CA ILE A 38 -11.42 -1.62 8.11
C ILE A 38 -12.80 -1.41 7.44
N PRO A 39 -12.93 -0.73 6.28
CA PRO A 39 -14.22 -0.57 5.63
C PRO A 39 -14.79 -1.91 5.15
N GLY A 40 -13.93 -2.85 4.73
CA GLY A 40 -14.35 -4.21 4.37
C GLY A 40 -14.99 -4.95 5.54
N ALA A 41 -14.39 -4.89 6.72
CA ALA A 41 -14.93 -5.50 7.94
C ALA A 41 -16.21 -4.79 8.41
N LEU A 42 -16.26 -3.46 8.35
CA LEU A 42 -17.47 -2.71 8.70
C LEU A 42 -18.65 -3.05 7.77
N LYS A 43 -18.38 -3.26 6.48
CA LYS A 43 -19.38 -3.75 5.53
C LYS A 43 -19.83 -5.17 5.88
N ALA A 44 -18.89 -6.08 6.11
CA ALA A 44 -19.17 -7.49 6.34
C ALA A 44 -19.93 -7.76 7.66
N TYR A 45 -19.58 -7.05 8.74
CA TYR A 45 -20.09 -7.34 10.09
C TYR A 45 -21.10 -6.31 10.61
N ALA A 46 -21.10 -5.09 10.08
CA ALA A 46 -21.88 -3.98 10.62
C ALA A 46 -22.90 -3.40 9.63
N ASP A 47 -23.06 -4.02 8.46
CA ASP A 47 -23.94 -3.56 7.36
C ASP A 47 -23.73 -2.07 7.02
N ALA A 48 -22.47 -1.62 7.14
CA ALA A 48 -22.10 -0.24 6.93
C ALA A 48 -22.03 0.08 5.45
N ASN A 49 -22.46 1.29 5.07
CA ASN A 49 -22.33 1.76 3.70
C ASN A 49 -20.84 1.94 3.33
N GLU A 50 -20.36 1.13 2.41
CA GLU A 50 -18.96 1.12 1.95
C GLU A 50 -18.51 2.45 1.36
N VAL A 51 -19.38 3.13 0.60
CA VAL A 51 -19.06 4.43 -0.01
C VAL A 51 -18.86 5.48 1.09
N ILE A 52 -19.76 5.55 2.06
CA ILE A 52 -19.66 6.53 3.15
C ILE A 52 -18.44 6.22 4.03
N THR A 53 -18.25 4.97 4.43
CA THR A 53 -17.14 4.56 5.31
C THR A 53 -15.78 4.78 4.67
N THR A 54 -15.61 4.47 3.38
CA THR A 54 -14.36 4.72 2.66
C THR A 54 -14.07 6.21 2.49
N ILE A 55 -15.08 7.05 2.21
CA ILE A 55 -14.92 8.51 2.17
C ILE A 55 -14.49 9.04 3.55
N MET A 56 -15.13 8.61 4.64
CA MET A 56 -14.78 9.04 5.99
C MET A 56 -13.37 8.58 6.40
N LEU A 57 -13.03 7.33 6.11
CA LEU A 57 -11.70 6.79 6.40
C LEU A 57 -10.60 7.46 5.57
N ASN A 58 -10.90 7.94 4.37
CA ASN A 58 -9.96 8.74 3.61
C ASN A 58 -9.60 10.04 4.35
N PHE A 59 -10.59 10.74 4.92
CA PHE A 59 -10.33 11.95 5.72
C PHE A 59 -9.52 11.66 6.99
N ILE A 60 -9.81 10.54 7.66
CA ILE A 60 -9.05 10.09 8.84
C ILE A 60 -7.60 9.80 8.45
N ALA A 61 -7.37 9.07 7.34
CA ALA A 61 -6.03 8.77 6.86
C ALA A 61 -5.25 10.05 6.51
N ALA A 62 -5.91 11.00 5.84
CA ALA A 62 -5.32 12.28 5.51
C ALA A 62 -4.91 13.08 6.76
N HIS A 63 -5.77 13.13 7.79
CA HIS A 63 -5.44 13.80 9.05
C HIS A 63 -4.34 13.10 9.84
N ILE A 64 -4.35 11.76 9.88
CA ILE A 64 -3.27 10.99 10.50
C ILE A 64 -1.94 11.30 9.79
N ALA A 65 -1.92 11.27 8.46
CA ALA A 65 -0.74 11.63 7.69
C ALA A 65 -0.29 13.07 7.97
N PHE A 66 -1.23 14.01 8.02
CA PHE A 66 -0.96 15.42 8.32
C PHE A 66 -0.30 15.60 9.69
N VAL A 67 -0.86 15.00 10.75
CA VAL A 67 -0.31 15.08 12.11
C VAL A 67 1.07 14.42 12.18
N LEU A 68 1.23 13.25 11.56
CA LEU A 68 2.52 12.56 11.54
C LEU A 68 3.61 13.43 10.88
N VAL A 69 3.32 14.02 9.73
CA VAL A 69 4.28 14.88 9.05
C VAL A 69 4.51 16.16 9.84
N SER A 70 3.48 16.82 10.33
CA SER A 70 3.62 18.12 11.01
C SER A 70 4.39 18.04 12.33
N GLU A 71 4.19 16.98 13.11
CA GLU A 71 4.74 16.86 14.47
C GLU A 71 6.04 16.04 14.54
N PHE A 72 6.19 15.02 13.68
CA PHE A 72 7.26 14.02 13.85
C PHE A 72 8.25 13.93 12.69
N PHE A 73 7.81 14.16 11.45
CA PHE A 73 8.62 13.93 10.26
C PHE A 73 8.84 15.19 9.40
N GLY A 74 8.42 16.34 9.92
CA GLY A 74 8.39 17.59 9.19
C GLY A 74 9.79 18.12 8.90
N ASN A 75 9.95 18.75 7.74
CA ASN A 75 11.16 19.49 7.43
C ASN A 75 11.17 20.82 8.22
N PRO A 76 12.11 21.04 9.17
CA PRO A 76 12.16 22.26 9.97
C PRO A 76 12.46 23.53 9.14
N ASP A 77 13.06 23.35 7.96
CA ASP A 77 13.42 24.44 7.06
C ASP A 77 12.30 24.78 6.06
N SER A 78 11.17 24.08 6.13
CA SER A 78 10.04 24.25 5.22
C SER A 78 8.88 25.01 5.84
N GLN A 79 8.25 25.89 5.06
CA GLN A 79 7.02 26.58 5.45
C GLN A 79 5.76 25.79 5.06
N VAL A 80 5.93 24.66 4.37
CA VAL A 80 4.83 23.76 3.98
C VAL A 80 4.96 22.43 4.72
N VAL A 81 3.83 21.73 4.87
CA VAL A 81 3.81 20.40 5.51
C VAL A 81 4.38 19.39 4.54
N GLU A 82 5.68 19.15 4.66
CA GLU A 82 6.43 18.16 3.89
C GLU A 82 7.37 17.38 4.81
N THR A 83 7.68 16.14 4.40
CA THR A 83 8.64 15.33 5.12
C THR A 83 10.08 15.79 4.86
N THR A 84 10.97 15.64 5.84
CA THR A 84 12.42 15.79 5.61
C THR A 84 12.88 14.95 4.40
N PRO A 85 13.75 15.46 3.52
CA PRO A 85 14.23 14.67 2.39
C PRO A 85 14.99 13.42 2.87
N LEU A 86 14.73 12.28 2.22
CA LEU A 86 15.49 11.05 2.42
C LEU A 86 16.87 11.17 1.76
N PRO A 87 17.90 10.46 2.26
CA PRO A 87 19.20 10.39 1.60
C PRO A 87 19.08 9.91 0.15
N ASP A 88 19.93 10.40 -0.76
CA ASP A 88 19.84 10.10 -2.20
C ASP A 88 19.81 8.61 -2.53
N TRP A 89 20.58 7.81 -1.78
CA TRP A 89 20.65 6.35 -1.94
C TRP A 89 19.39 5.61 -1.46
N ALA A 90 18.55 6.27 -0.65
CA ALA A 90 17.28 5.76 -0.13
C ALA A 90 16.08 6.18 -1.01
N THR A 91 16.35 6.72 -2.20
CA THR A 91 15.34 7.06 -3.21
C THR A 91 15.34 6.04 -4.34
N LEU A 92 14.25 6.00 -5.13
CA LEU A 92 14.20 5.15 -6.32
C LEU A 92 15.32 5.55 -7.30
N LEU A 93 15.95 4.54 -7.91
CA LEU A 93 17.07 4.74 -8.83
C LEU A 93 16.69 5.77 -9.92
N PRO A 94 17.38 6.92 -10.02
CA PRO A 94 17.02 7.99 -10.97
C PRO A 94 17.01 7.54 -12.44
N VAL A 95 17.80 6.51 -12.77
CA VAL A 95 17.85 5.91 -14.12
C VAL A 95 16.56 5.14 -14.45
N ALA A 96 15.93 4.54 -13.44
CA ALA A 96 14.69 3.79 -13.61
C ALA A 96 13.44 4.61 -13.27
N PHE A 97 13.57 5.62 -12.41
CA PHE A 97 12.51 6.50 -11.95
C PHE A 97 13.03 7.93 -12.00
N PRO A 98 12.93 8.61 -13.15
CA PRO A 98 13.42 9.96 -13.27
C PRO A 98 12.65 10.88 -12.32
N GLN A 99 13.38 11.79 -11.68
CA GLN A 99 12.82 12.74 -10.74
C GLN A 99 12.24 13.93 -11.50
N GLY A 100 11.03 14.39 -11.16
CA GLY A 100 10.45 15.61 -11.74
C GLY A 100 9.27 15.44 -12.70
N GLY A 101 8.55 14.31 -12.65
CA GLY A 101 7.30 14.11 -13.42
C GLY A 101 7.49 13.47 -14.79
N ASP A 102 8.72 13.09 -15.14
CA ASP A 102 9.01 12.32 -16.34
C ASP A 102 8.43 10.90 -16.26
N PHE A 103 7.96 10.40 -17.41
CA PHE A 103 7.34 9.08 -17.50
C PHE A 103 8.37 7.95 -17.39
N SER A 104 8.22 7.09 -16.38
CA SER A 104 9.05 5.89 -16.25
C SER A 104 8.41 4.67 -16.94
N ILE A 105 9.07 4.20 -18.00
CA ILE A 105 8.69 2.94 -18.68
C ILE A 105 8.84 1.74 -17.75
N LEU A 106 9.85 1.75 -16.86
CA LEU A 106 10.06 0.66 -15.90
C LEU A 106 8.97 0.65 -14.82
N ALA A 107 8.53 1.81 -14.35
CA ALA A 107 7.38 1.92 -13.45
C ALA A 107 6.10 1.38 -14.11
N LEU A 108 5.86 1.73 -15.38
CA LEU A 108 4.73 1.21 -16.15
C LEU A 108 4.81 -0.31 -16.29
N ALA A 109 5.95 -0.83 -16.72
CA ALA A 109 6.14 -2.27 -16.91
C ALA A 109 5.95 -3.04 -15.60
N PHE A 110 6.48 -2.53 -14.49
CA PHE A 110 6.28 -3.09 -13.16
C PHE A 110 4.81 -3.04 -12.73
N GLY A 111 4.12 -1.91 -12.95
CA GLY A 111 2.70 -1.77 -12.67
C GLY A 111 1.86 -2.76 -13.48
N LEU A 112 2.14 -2.90 -14.77
CA LEU A 112 1.44 -3.86 -15.64
C LEU A 112 1.69 -5.31 -15.20
N ALA A 113 2.93 -5.63 -14.81
CA ALA A 113 3.27 -6.94 -14.25
C ALA A 113 2.51 -7.23 -12.96
N LEU A 114 2.34 -6.23 -12.07
CA LEU A 114 1.52 -6.38 -10.86
C LEU A 114 0.05 -6.59 -11.19
N VAL A 115 -0.52 -5.87 -12.17
CA VAL A 115 -1.91 -6.10 -12.60
C VAL A 115 -2.09 -7.53 -13.10
N VAL A 116 -1.19 -8.02 -13.94
CA VAL A 116 -1.24 -9.41 -14.44
C VAL A 116 -1.07 -10.40 -13.28
N ALA A 117 -0.18 -10.14 -12.33
CA ALA A 117 0.03 -11.00 -11.17
C ALA A 117 -1.22 -11.07 -10.27
N VAL A 118 -1.88 -9.94 -10.01
CA VAL A 118 -3.13 -9.88 -9.24
C VAL A 118 -4.26 -10.57 -9.99
N TRP A 119 -4.40 -10.34 -11.30
CA TRP A 119 -5.38 -11.02 -12.13
C TRP A 119 -5.18 -12.54 -12.09
N PHE A 120 -3.94 -13.02 -12.26
CA PHE A 120 -3.63 -14.45 -12.19
C PHE A 120 -3.94 -15.02 -10.81
N LEU A 121 -3.61 -14.29 -9.73
CA LEU A 121 -3.93 -14.70 -8.36
C LEU A 121 -5.44 -14.85 -8.16
N LEU A 122 -6.24 -13.90 -8.62
CA LEU A 122 -7.70 -13.91 -8.43
C LEU A 122 -8.42 -14.90 -9.34
N GLU A 123 -7.98 -15.05 -10.60
CA GLU A 123 -8.68 -15.87 -11.59
C GLU A 123 -8.24 -17.33 -11.57
N GLN A 124 -6.94 -17.56 -11.40
CA GLN A 124 -6.32 -18.86 -11.70
C GLN A 124 -5.91 -19.66 -10.46
N THR A 125 -6.09 -19.11 -9.24
CA THR A 125 -5.74 -19.82 -7.99
C THR A 125 -6.98 -20.20 -7.18
N SER A 126 -6.87 -21.25 -6.37
CA SER A 126 -7.95 -21.68 -5.46
C SER A 126 -8.31 -20.57 -4.47
N PHE A 127 -7.32 -19.86 -3.94
CA PHE A 127 -7.55 -18.70 -3.06
C PHE A 127 -8.44 -17.63 -3.71
N GLY A 128 -8.19 -17.32 -4.98
CA GLY A 128 -9.00 -16.37 -5.74
C GLY A 128 -10.42 -16.89 -6.04
N TYR A 129 -10.56 -18.20 -6.27
CA TYR A 129 -11.86 -18.85 -6.45
C TYR A 129 -12.69 -18.79 -5.17
N ASP A 130 -12.10 -19.11 -4.03
CA ASP A 130 -12.75 -19.10 -2.72
C ASP A 130 -13.21 -17.68 -2.34
N LEU A 131 -12.34 -16.68 -2.54
CA LEU A 131 -12.66 -15.26 -2.32
C LEU A 131 -13.81 -14.73 -3.17
N ARG A 132 -13.89 -15.12 -4.44
CA ARG A 132 -14.97 -14.66 -5.33
C ARG A 132 -16.29 -15.35 -5.02
N THR A 133 -16.25 -16.67 -4.84
CA THR A 133 -17.45 -17.48 -4.61
C THR A 133 -18.12 -17.11 -3.29
N SER A 134 -17.34 -16.88 -2.23
CA SER A 134 -17.84 -16.39 -0.94
C SER A 134 -18.48 -14.99 -1.03
N GLY A 135 -17.97 -14.11 -1.91
CA GLY A 135 -18.53 -12.77 -2.13
C GLY A 135 -19.80 -12.73 -2.99
N GLU A 136 -19.93 -13.63 -3.98
CA GLU A 136 -21.08 -13.67 -4.89
C GLU A 136 -22.28 -14.44 -4.34
N GLN A 137 -22.05 -15.63 -3.77
CA GLN A 137 -23.09 -16.46 -3.20
C GLN A 137 -22.55 -17.31 -2.03
N PRO A 138 -22.60 -16.79 -0.79
CA PRO A 138 -22.08 -17.48 0.39
C PRO A 138 -22.65 -18.88 0.58
N GLU A 139 -23.97 -19.07 0.36
CA GLU A 139 -24.62 -20.37 0.56
C GLU A 139 -24.08 -21.43 -0.42
N ALA A 140 -23.85 -21.05 -1.68
CA ALA A 140 -23.29 -21.95 -2.69
C ALA A 140 -21.81 -22.25 -2.45
N ALA A 141 -21.06 -21.29 -1.89
CA ALA A 141 -19.67 -21.47 -1.49
C ALA A 141 -19.56 -22.56 -0.40
N GLU A 142 -20.41 -22.50 0.63
CA GLU A 142 -20.46 -23.50 1.71
C GLU A 142 -20.80 -24.90 1.18
N TYR A 143 -21.77 -25.03 0.26
CA TYR A 143 -22.08 -26.30 -0.40
C TYR A 143 -20.90 -26.85 -1.24
N GLY A 144 -20.05 -25.96 -1.77
CA GLY A 144 -18.83 -26.30 -2.50
C GLY A 144 -17.64 -26.69 -1.61
N GLY A 145 -17.78 -26.62 -0.28
CA GLY A 145 -16.72 -26.91 0.68
C GLY A 145 -15.79 -25.73 0.97
N VAL A 146 -16.17 -24.50 0.58
CA VAL A 146 -15.46 -23.26 0.89
C VAL A 146 -16.03 -22.68 2.18
N ASP A 147 -15.17 -22.35 3.14
CA ASP A 147 -15.59 -21.63 4.34
C ASP A 147 -15.91 -20.17 3.96
N ALA A 148 -17.19 -19.79 4.05
CA ALA A 148 -17.68 -18.49 3.59
C ALA A 148 -17.62 -17.39 4.66
N LYS A 149 -17.00 -17.65 5.83
CA LYS A 149 -16.92 -16.72 6.97
C LYS A 149 -15.49 -16.41 7.41
#